data_AF-A0A8C2V0E1-F1
#
_entry.id   AF-A0A8C2V0E1-F1
#
_cell.length_a   1.000
_cell.length_b   1.000
_cell.length_c   1.000
_cell.angle_alpha   90.00
_cell.angle_beta   90.00
_cell.angle_gamma   90.00
#
_symmetry.space_group_name_H-M   'P 1'
#
loop_
_entity.id
_entity.type
_entity.pdbx_description
1 polymer ?
#
loop_
_entity_poly.entity_id
_entity_poly.type
_entity_poly.pdbx_seq_one_letter_code
_entity_poly.pdbx_strand_id
1 'polypeptide(L)'
;MQELEKSLANWTQNLKELHTMKADLAVHVLAEDAMALREQIEHLHRQWEDLCLRVAVRKQEIEDRLNSWSVFNEKNKELCAWLVQMENKVLQTADISIEEMIEKLQKDCMEEINLFSENKLQLKQMGDQLIKASGTARAAEISDKLHKINERWQHLFDVIGSRVKKLKETFAFIQQLDGNMSSLRTWLARIESELSKPVVYEVCDDQEIQKRLAEQQDLQRDIEQHSAGVESVFSICDVLLHDSDACASETECDSIQQTTRSLDRRWRN
;
A
#
# COMPACT_ATOMS: atom_id res chain seq x y z
N MET A 1 -20.29 -18.19 114.75
CA MET A 1 -20.08 -19.53 114.15
C MET A 1 -21.22 -19.88 113.20
N GLN A 2 -22.48 -19.85 113.64
CA GLN A 2 -23.66 -20.04 112.78
C GLN A 2 -23.77 -19.12 111.54
N GLU A 3 -23.37 -17.85 111.66
CA GLU A 3 -23.45 -16.89 110.56
C GLU A 3 -22.41 -17.14 109.46
N LEU A 4 -21.23 -17.67 109.85
CA LEU A 4 -20.19 -18.13 108.93
C LEU A 4 -20.61 -19.43 108.22
N GLU A 5 -21.26 -20.35 108.91
CA GLU A 5 -21.80 -21.59 108.33
C GLU A 5 -22.91 -21.30 107.31
N LYS A 6 -23.80 -20.36 107.61
CA LYS A 6 -24.86 -19.92 106.69
C LYS A 6 -24.28 -19.24 105.45
N SER A 7 -23.24 -18.43 105.64
CA SER A 7 -22.52 -17.77 104.54
C SER A 7 -21.77 -18.78 103.66
N LEU A 8 -21.15 -19.81 104.26
CA LEU A 8 -20.48 -20.89 103.55
C LEU A 8 -21.46 -21.75 102.73
N ALA A 9 -22.63 -22.06 103.31
CA ALA A 9 -23.70 -22.78 102.62
C ALA A 9 -24.22 -21.97 101.41
N ASN A 10 -24.40 -20.66 101.58
CA ASN A 10 -24.83 -19.76 100.51
C ASN A 10 -23.77 -19.66 99.40
N TRP A 11 -22.49 -19.55 99.76
CA TRP A 11 -21.38 -19.60 98.81
C TRP A 11 -21.34 -20.91 98.02
N THR A 12 -21.56 -22.04 98.69
CA THR A 12 -21.56 -23.36 98.07
C THR A 12 -22.74 -23.52 97.09
N GLN A 13 -23.91 -22.97 97.44
CA GLN A 13 -25.08 -22.93 96.58
C GLN A 13 -24.84 -22.05 95.35
N ASN A 14 -24.31 -20.85 95.53
CA ASN A 14 -23.96 -19.94 94.43
C ASN A 14 -22.90 -20.56 93.50
N LEU A 15 -21.92 -21.29 94.04
CA LEU A 15 -20.92 -21.99 93.23
C LEU A 15 -21.57 -23.09 92.39
N LYS A 16 -22.51 -23.86 92.95
CA LYS A 16 -23.27 -24.87 92.21
C LYS A 16 -24.11 -24.26 91.11
N GLU A 17 -24.80 -23.16 91.39
CA GLU A 17 -25.60 -22.40 90.42
C GLU A 17 -24.72 -21.84 89.29
N LEU A 18 -23.55 -21.30 89.61
CA LEU A 18 -22.59 -20.80 88.62
C LEU A 18 -22.00 -21.94 87.77
N HIS A 19 -21.80 -23.12 88.35
CA HIS A 19 -21.40 -24.32 87.61
C HIS A 19 -22.50 -24.85 86.69
N THR A 20 -23.77 -24.80 87.11
CA THR A 20 -24.91 -25.18 86.26
C THR A 20 -25.09 -24.18 85.14
N MET A 21 -25.03 -22.88 85.44
CA MET A 21 -25.11 -21.81 84.45
C MET A 21 -23.96 -21.87 83.44
N LYS A 22 -22.74 -22.22 83.88
CA LYS A 22 -21.58 -22.49 83.00
C LYS A 22 -21.80 -23.72 82.12
N ALA A 23 -22.40 -24.78 82.65
CA ALA A 23 -22.73 -25.98 81.88
C ALA A 23 -23.81 -25.69 80.83
N ASP A 24 -24.85 -24.92 81.19
CA ASP A 24 -25.91 -24.50 80.28
C ASP A 24 -25.39 -23.54 79.19
N LEU A 25 -24.50 -22.60 79.54
CA LEU A 25 -23.83 -21.71 78.57
C LEU A 25 -22.92 -22.49 77.61
N ALA A 26 -22.24 -23.53 78.08
CA ALA A 26 -21.42 -24.42 77.24
C ALA A 26 -22.28 -25.29 76.29
N VAL A 27 -23.57 -25.48 76.60
CA VAL A 27 -24.57 -26.14 75.76
C VAL A 27 -25.21 -25.17 74.74
N HIS A 28 -24.99 -23.85 74.85
CA HIS A 28 -25.48 -22.87 73.87
C HIS A 28 -24.41 -22.30 72.95
N VAL A 29 -23.13 -22.46 73.29
CA VAL A 29 -22.03 -22.39 72.31
C VAL A 29 -21.64 -23.82 71.98
N LEU A 30 -22.53 -24.52 71.27
CA LEU A 30 -22.29 -25.90 70.89
C LEU A 30 -21.07 -25.95 69.98
N ALA A 31 -20.19 -26.93 70.21
CA ALA A 31 -19.08 -27.21 69.32
C ALA A 31 -19.56 -27.38 67.86
N GLU A 32 -20.80 -27.83 67.68
CA GLU A 32 -21.50 -27.94 66.40
C GLU A 32 -21.72 -26.58 65.70
N ASP A 33 -22.20 -25.56 66.41
CA ASP A 33 -22.38 -24.21 65.86
C ASP A 33 -21.04 -23.57 65.49
N ALA A 34 -20.01 -23.79 66.33
CA ALA A 34 -18.65 -23.32 66.05
C ALA A 34 -18.02 -24.04 64.85
N MET A 35 -18.32 -25.34 64.66
CA MET A 35 -17.91 -26.09 63.47
C MET A 35 -18.67 -25.58 62.23
N ALA A 36 -19.97 -25.39 62.30
CA ALA A 36 -20.78 -24.88 61.20
C ALA A 36 -20.32 -23.48 60.75
N LEU A 37 -20.05 -22.57 61.69
CA LEU A 37 -19.48 -21.25 61.39
C LEU A 37 -18.08 -21.35 60.76
N ARG A 38 -17.24 -22.27 61.23
CA ARG A 38 -15.91 -22.51 60.64
C ARG A 38 -16.04 -23.01 59.20
N GLU A 39 -16.93 -23.95 58.94
CA GLU A 39 -17.21 -24.44 57.58
C GLU A 39 -17.72 -23.33 56.66
N GLN A 40 -18.61 -22.46 57.16
CA GLN A 40 -19.09 -21.29 56.41
C GLN A 40 -17.96 -20.30 56.11
N ILE A 41 -17.07 -20.02 57.07
CA ILE A 41 -15.90 -19.16 56.87
C ILE A 41 -14.95 -19.77 55.84
N GLU A 42 -14.66 -21.07 55.93
CA GLU A 42 -13.83 -21.77 54.94
C GLU A 42 -14.47 -21.75 53.56
N HIS A 43 -15.79 -21.90 53.46
CA HIS A 43 -16.52 -21.79 52.20
C HIS A 43 -16.43 -20.38 51.61
N LEU A 44 -16.68 -19.34 52.40
CA LEU A 44 -16.52 -17.95 51.97
C LEU A 44 -15.08 -17.63 51.57
N HIS A 45 -14.10 -18.17 52.29
CA HIS A 45 -12.68 -18.01 51.94
C HIS A 45 -12.37 -18.62 50.57
N ARG A 46 -12.83 -19.85 50.30
CA ARG A 46 -12.68 -20.49 48.98
C ARG A 46 -13.38 -19.71 47.87
N GLN A 47 -14.57 -19.17 48.12
CA GLN A 47 -15.28 -18.33 47.16
C GLN A 47 -14.53 -17.02 46.88
N TRP A 48 -13.93 -16.42 47.91
CA TRP A 48 -13.10 -15.23 47.77
C TRP A 48 -11.83 -15.50 46.96
N GLU A 49 -11.14 -16.60 47.23
CA GLU A 49 -9.95 -17.03 46.48
C GLU A 49 -10.29 -17.28 45.00
N ASP A 50 -11.39 -17.98 44.71
CA ASP A 50 -11.88 -18.20 43.35
C ASP A 50 -12.23 -16.88 42.64
N LEU A 51 -12.89 -15.94 43.33
CA LEU A 51 -13.18 -14.62 42.77
C LEU A 51 -11.89 -13.85 42.48
N CYS A 52 -10.92 -13.85 43.40
CA CYS A 52 -9.61 -13.23 43.18
C CYS A 52 -8.91 -13.80 41.95
N LEU A 53 -8.93 -15.13 41.78
CA LEU A 53 -8.36 -15.81 40.62
C LEU A 53 -9.07 -15.39 39.33
N ARG A 54 -10.41 -15.42 39.31
CA ARG A 54 -11.20 -15.01 38.13
C ARG A 54 -10.95 -13.55 37.74
N VAL A 55 -10.85 -12.65 38.73
CA VAL A 55 -10.52 -11.24 38.49
C VAL A 55 -9.11 -11.09 37.94
N ALA A 56 -8.12 -11.81 38.48
CA ALA A 56 -6.75 -11.78 37.99
C ALA A 56 -6.64 -12.27 36.53
N VAL A 57 -7.28 -13.40 36.20
CA VAL A 57 -7.35 -13.92 34.83
C VAL A 57 -8.04 -12.91 33.91
N ARG A 58 -9.18 -12.37 34.34
CA ARG A 58 -9.92 -11.39 33.51
C ARG A 58 -9.14 -10.11 33.27
N LYS A 59 -8.39 -9.64 34.28
CA LYS A 59 -7.50 -8.49 34.16
C LYS A 59 -6.41 -8.77 33.12
N GLN A 60 -5.73 -9.92 33.21
CA GLN A 60 -4.70 -10.32 32.26
C GLN A 60 -5.25 -10.38 30.83
N GLU A 61 -6.42 -10.99 30.62
CA GLU A 61 -7.07 -11.05 29.30
C GLU A 61 -7.37 -9.65 28.72
N ILE A 62 -7.76 -8.70 29.56
CA ILE A 62 -8.03 -7.32 29.13
C ILE A 62 -6.72 -6.65 28.74
N GLU A 63 -5.66 -6.80 29.54
CA GLU A 63 -4.33 -6.25 29.26
C GLU A 63 -3.76 -6.82 27.95
N ASP A 64 -3.84 -8.13 27.74
CA ASP A 64 -3.38 -8.78 26.51
C ASP A 64 -4.15 -8.27 25.28
N ARG A 65 -5.48 -8.14 25.38
CA ARG A 65 -6.31 -7.61 24.29
C ARG A 65 -6.01 -6.14 24.00
N LEU A 66 -5.79 -5.32 25.02
CA LEU A 66 -5.39 -3.92 24.85
C LEU A 66 -4.03 -3.80 24.18
N ASN A 67 -3.08 -4.65 24.54
CA ASN A 67 -1.77 -4.71 23.89
C ASN A 67 -1.91 -5.13 22.42
N SER A 68 -2.63 -6.21 22.11
CA SER A 68 -2.89 -6.63 20.73
C SER A 68 -3.57 -5.54 19.90
N TRP A 69 -4.53 -4.81 20.48
CA TRP A 69 -5.17 -3.66 19.85
C TRP A 69 -4.20 -2.52 19.56
N SER A 70 -3.31 -2.20 20.51
CA SER A 70 -2.28 -1.18 20.33
C SER A 70 -1.33 -1.53 19.19
N VAL A 71 -0.81 -2.77 19.19
CA VAL A 71 0.10 -3.25 18.14
C VAL A 71 -0.60 -3.29 16.76
N PHE A 72 -1.87 -3.72 16.71
CA PHE A 72 -2.66 -3.69 15.47
C PHE A 72 -2.79 -2.27 14.91
N ASN A 73 -3.15 -1.30 15.75
CA ASN A 73 -3.28 0.08 15.29
C ASN A 73 -1.95 0.67 14.81
N GLU A 74 -0.84 0.33 15.47
CA GLU A 74 0.47 0.83 15.05
C GLU A 74 0.90 0.23 13.71
N LYS A 75 0.80 -1.09 13.54
CA LYS A 75 1.04 -1.74 12.24
C LYS A 75 0.12 -1.21 11.14
N ASN A 76 -1.14 -0.90 11.47
CA ASN A 76 -2.08 -0.31 10.52
C ASN A 76 -1.62 1.09 10.07
N LYS A 77 -1.12 1.92 11.01
CA LYS A 77 -0.59 3.25 10.68
C LYS A 77 0.67 3.15 9.83
N GLU A 78 1.61 2.28 10.19
CA GLU A 78 2.84 2.02 9.43
C GLU A 78 2.51 1.62 7.99
N LEU A 79 1.58 0.68 7.81
CA LEU A 79 1.15 0.22 6.49
C LEU A 79 0.44 1.33 5.71
N CYS A 80 -0.41 2.13 6.36
CA CYS A 80 -1.03 3.30 5.74
C CYS A 80 -0.01 4.33 5.27
N ALA A 81 1.00 4.62 6.09
CA ALA A 81 2.06 5.58 5.76
C ALA A 81 2.92 5.08 4.60
N TRP A 82 3.29 3.80 4.63
CA TRP A 82 4.01 3.17 3.52
C TRP A 82 3.19 3.17 2.23
N LEU A 83 1.89 2.90 2.29
CA LEU A 83 1.00 2.99 1.12
C LEU A 83 1.01 4.39 0.51
N VAL A 84 0.92 5.45 1.34
CA VAL A 84 1.02 6.85 0.85
C VAL A 84 2.38 7.11 0.19
N GLN A 85 3.46 6.65 0.81
CA GLN A 85 4.80 6.80 0.26
C GLN A 85 4.93 6.14 -1.12
N MET A 86 4.42 4.91 -1.25
CA MET A 86 4.48 4.16 -2.50
C MET A 86 3.58 4.77 -3.59
N GLU A 87 2.35 5.17 -3.24
CA GLU A 87 1.45 5.87 -4.15
C GLU A 87 2.12 7.13 -4.73
N ASN A 88 2.81 7.92 -3.90
CA ASN A 88 3.56 9.10 -4.35
C ASN A 88 4.78 8.73 -5.20
N LYS A 89 5.53 7.69 -4.80
CA LYS A 89 6.73 7.22 -5.51
C LYS A 89 6.40 6.76 -6.93
N VAL A 90 5.26 6.09 -7.13
CA VAL A 90 4.83 5.59 -8.44
C VAL A 90 4.47 6.71 -9.41
N LEU A 91 3.91 7.80 -8.90
CA LEU A 91 3.49 8.96 -9.70
C LEU A 91 4.64 9.94 -9.97
N GLN A 92 5.78 9.78 -9.30
CA GLN A 92 6.91 10.69 -9.44
C GLN A 92 7.62 10.50 -10.79
N THR A 93 7.66 11.56 -11.60
CA THR A 93 8.58 11.66 -12.73
C THR A 93 9.95 12.11 -12.22
N ALA A 94 11.00 11.43 -12.66
CA ALA A 94 12.39 11.72 -12.28
C ALA A 94 13.22 12.00 -13.54
N ASP A 95 14.31 12.74 -13.37
CA ASP A 95 15.27 13.08 -14.42
C ASP A 95 16.16 11.85 -14.74
N ILE A 96 15.52 10.83 -15.30
CA ILE A 96 16.10 9.55 -15.74
C ILE A 96 15.38 9.11 -17.01
N SER A 97 15.95 8.16 -17.74
CA SER A 97 15.29 7.65 -18.96
C SER A 97 13.97 6.94 -18.63
N ILE A 98 13.06 6.94 -19.61
CA ILE A 98 11.78 6.20 -19.51
C ILE A 98 12.04 4.70 -19.26
N GLU A 99 13.08 4.13 -19.87
CA GLU A 99 13.48 2.73 -19.65
C GLU A 99 13.86 2.47 -18.19
N GLU A 100 14.68 3.34 -17.59
CA GLU A 100 15.05 3.24 -16.17
C GLU A 100 13.83 3.42 -15.26
N MET A 101 12.90 4.31 -15.62
CA MET A 101 11.67 4.50 -14.87
C MET A 101 10.78 3.24 -14.90
N ILE A 102 10.68 2.58 -16.06
CA ILE A 102 9.99 1.29 -16.19
C ILE A 102 10.67 0.24 -15.32
N GLU A 103 11.99 0.12 -15.37
CA GLU A 103 12.73 -0.87 -14.56
C GLU A 103 12.50 -0.66 -13.05
N LYS A 104 12.63 0.57 -12.56
CA LYS A 104 12.38 0.91 -11.15
C LYS A 104 10.96 0.56 -10.71
N LEU A 105 9.96 0.84 -11.55
CA LEU A 105 8.57 0.51 -11.24
C LEU A 105 8.27 -0.99 -11.31
N GLN A 106 8.94 -1.75 -12.18
CA GLN A 106 8.70 -3.18 -12.31
C GLN A 106 9.48 -4.01 -11.29
N LYS A 107 10.69 -3.58 -10.93
CA LYS A 107 11.60 -4.33 -10.07
C LYS A 107 11.62 -3.78 -8.65
N ASP A 108 12.14 -2.57 -8.44
CA ASP A 108 12.33 -1.99 -7.10
C ASP A 108 10.99 -1.87 -6.35
N CYS A 109 9.97 -1.38 -7.04
CA CYS A 109 8.63 -1.26 -6.46
C CYS A 109 8.03 -2.63 -6.07
N MET A 110 8.29 -3.68 -6.85
CA MET A 110 7.80 -5.02 -6.58
C MET A 110 8.54 -5.67 -5.39
N GLU A 111 9.85 -5.43 -5.28
CA GLU A 111 10.65 -5.88 -4.14
C GLU A 111 10.15 -5.25 -2.83
N GLU A 112 9.84 -3.95 -2.82
CA GLU A 112 9.26 -3.27 -1.65
C GLU A 112 7.85 -3.77 -1.32
N ILE A 113 7.00 -3.98 -2.33
CA ILE A 113 5.65 -4.57 -2.14
C ILE A 113 5.75 -5.95 -1.51
N ASN A 114 6.69 -6.79 -1.97
CA ASN A 114 6.90 -8.12 -1.42
C ASN A 114 7.32 -8.06 0.05
N LEU A 115 8.20 -7.13 0.43
CA LEU A 115 8.61 -6.93 1.82
C LEU A 115 7.41 -6.56 2.72
N PHE A 116 6.53 -5.68 2.25
CA PHE A 116 5.36 -5.24 3.03
C PHE A 116 4.15 -6.18 2.93
N SER A 117 4.16 -7.15 2.01
CA SER A 117 3.09 -8.15 1.88
C SER A 117 2.94 -9.00 3.15
N GLU A 118 4.06 -9.35 3.79
CA GLU A 118 4.09 -10.07 5.05
C GLU A 118 3.51 -9.21 6.19
N ASN A 119 3.85 -7.91 6.22
CA ASN A 119 3.27 -6.97 7.19
C ASN A 119 1.75 -6.86 7.04
N LYS A 120 1.25 -6.81 5.80
CA LYS A 120 -0.19 -6.82 5.49
C LYS A 120 -0.85 -8.13 5.95
N LEU A 121 -0.19 -9.27 5.74
CA LEU A 121 -0.69 -10.57 6.19
C LEU A 121 -0.79 -10.63 7.72
N GLN A 122 0.25 -10.22 8.43
CA GLN A 122 0.26 -10.16 9.90
C GLN A 122 -0.82 -9.22 10.42
N LEU A 123 -0.99 -8.04 9.82
CA LEU A 123 -2.04 -7.10 10.20
C LEU A 123 -3.43 -7.73 10.06
N LYS A 124 -3.68 -8.46 8.95
CA LYS A 124 -4.92 -9.19 8.74
C LYS A 124 -5.14 -10.25 9.81
N GLN A 125 -4.15 -11.09 10.09
CA GLN A 125 -4.25 -12.15 11.10
C GLN A 125 -4.55 -11.58 12.49
N MET A 126 -3.88 -10.49 12.88
CA MET A 126 -4.14 -9.79 14.14
C MET A 126 -5.55 -9.20 14.17
N GLY A 127 -5.99 -8.57 13.08
CA GLY A 127 -7.33 -8.02 12.97
C GLY A 127 -8.41 -9.10 13.09
N ASP A 128 -8.24 -10.25 12.42
CA ASP A 128 -9.16 -11.39 12.50
C ASP A 128 -9.28 -11.95 13.93
N GLN A 129 -8.17 -12.01 14.67
CA GLN A 129 -8.17 -12.41 16.09
C GLN A 129 -8.89 -11.38 16.97
N LEU A 130 -8.62 -10.10 16.77
CA LEU A 130 -9.25 -9.02 17.52
C LEU A 130 -10.75 -8.92 17.24
N ILE A 131 -11.19 -9.16 16.00
CA ILE A 131 -12.61 -9.22 15.61
C ILE A 131 -13.32 -10.31 16.42
N LYS A 132 -12.76 -11.52 16.47
CA LYS A 132 -13.33 -12.64 17.24
C LYS A 132 -13.40 -12.37 18.74
N ALA A 133 -12.46 -11.59 19.27
CA ALA A 133 -12.36 -11.27 20.70
C ALA A 133 -13.10 -9.99 21.13
N SER A 134 -13.74 -9.28 20.19
CA SER A 134 -14.34 -7.96 20.40
C SER A 134 -15.87 -7.98 20.26
N GLY A 135 -16.52 -6.96 20.84
CA GLY A 135 -17.94 -6.68 20.57
C GLY A 135 -18.17 -6.15 19.15
N THR A 136 -19.43 -6.17 18.72
CA THR A 136 -19.86 -5.85 17.34
C THR A 136 -19.32 -4.53 16.80
N ALA A 137 -19.41 -3.45 17.58
CA ALA A 137 -18.95 -2.12 17.15
C ALA A 137 -17.43 -2.09 16.86
N ARG A 138 -16.62 -2.68 17.75
CA ARG A 138 -15.15 -2.72 17.57
C ARG A 138 -14.74 -3.70 16.47
N ALA A 139 -15.44 -4.83 16.34
CA ALA A 139 -15.25 -5.76 15.24
C ALA A 139 -15.50 -5.08 13.88
N ALA A 140 -16.56 -4.28 13.77
CA ALA A 140 -16.86 -3.51 12.56
C ALA A 140 -15.75 -2.48 12.25
N GLU A 141 -15.24 -1.76 13.26
CA GLU A 141 -14.12 -0.82 13.10
C GLU A 141 -12.86 -1.50 12.57
N ILE A 142 -12.50 -2.66 13.13
CA ILE A 142 -11.33 -3.44 12.66
C ILE A 142 -11.51 -3.89 11.22
N SER A 143 -12.70 -4.41 10.89
CA SER A 143 -13.01 -4.88 9.54
C SER A 143 -12.93 -3.75 8.52
N ASP A 144 -13.43 -2.56 8.86
CA ASP A 144 -13.35 -1.37 8.00
C ASP A 144 -11.89 -0.95 7.74
N LYS A 145 -11.05 -0.94 8.79
CA LYS A 145 -9.60 -0.65 8.64
C LYS A 145 -8.91 -1.66 7.72
N LEU A 146 -9.15 -2.95 7.92
CA LEU A 146 -8.60 -4.01 7.08
C LEU A 146 -9.07 -3.91 5.63
N HIS A 147 -10.35 -3.59 5.43
CA HIS A 147 -10.93 -3.41 4.10
C HIS A 147 -10.27 -2.25 3.36
N LYS A 148 -10.17 -1.07 3.99
CA LYS A 148 -9.50 0.11 3.42
C LYS A 148 -8.05 -0.14 3.04
N ILE A 149 -7.30 -0.84 3.90
CA ILE A 149 -5.92 -1.26 3.58
C ILE A 149 -5.92 -2.15 2.34
N ASN A 150 -6.84 -3.10 2.24
CA ASN A 150 -6.89 -4.01 1.11
C ASN A 150 -7.28 -3.29 -0.20
N GLU A 151 -8.24 -2.37 -0.16
CA GLU A 151 -8.62 -1.55 -1.30
C GLU A 151 -7.45 -0.67 -1.78
N ARG A 152 -6.79 0.04 -0.88
CA ARG A 152 -5.62 0.87 -1.23
C ARG A 152 -4.46 0.04 -1.78
N TRP A 153 -4.25 -1.15 -1.23
CA TRP A 153 -3.24 -2.07 -1.74
C TRP A 153 -3.53 -2.54 -3.17
N GLN A 154 -4.79 -2.85 -3.48
CA GLN A 154 -5.19 -3.20 -4.84
C GLN A 154 -5.04 -2.00 -5.79
N HIS A 155 -5.51 -0.83 -5.35
CA HIS A 155 -5.38 0.41 -6.11
C HIS A 155 -3.90 0.73 -6.43
N LEU A 156 -2.98 0.50 -5.50
CA LEU A 156 -1.54 0.67 -5.74
C LEU A 156 -1.06 -0.21 -6.91
N PHE A 157 -1.46 -1.49 -6.96
CA PHE A 157 -1.13 -2.35 -8.11
C PHE A 157 -1.70 -1.84 -9.42
N ASP A 158 -2.95 -1.36 -9.41
CA ASP A 158 -3.61 -0.84 -10.60
C ASP A 158 -2.91 0.43 -11.12
N VAL A 159 -2.50 1.32 -10.20
CA VAL A 159 -1.73 2.54 -10.52
C VAL A 159 -0.34 2.19 -11.07
N ILE A 160 0.37 1.24 -10.46
CA ILE A 160 1.68 0.77 -10.97
C ILE A 160 1.53 0.18 -12.37
N GLY A 161 0.55 -0.71 -12.57
CA GLY A 161 0.30 -1.34 -13.86
C GLY A 161 -0.03 -0.32 -14.94
N SER A 162 -0.89 0.65 -14.63
CA SER A 162 -1.26 1.73 -15.53
C SER A 162 -0.07 2.64 -15.85
N ARG A 163 0.75 2.98 -14.85
CA ARG A 163 1.95 3.81 -15.01
C ARG A 163 2.98 3.13 -15.91
N VAL A 164 3.29 1.85 -15.65
CA VAL A 164 4.22 1.06 -16.47
C VAL A 164 3.71 0.92 -17.90
N LYS A 165 2.40 0.71 -18.09
CA LYS A 165 1.79 0.64 -19.42
C LYS A 165 1.97 1.96 -20.17
N LYS A 166 1.64 3.10 -19.55
CA LYS A 166 1.80 4.43 -20.16
C LYS A 166 3.26 4.66 -20.58
N LEU A 167 4.21 4.43 -19.67
CA LEU A 167 5.64 4.62 -19.97
C LEU A 167 6.11 3.74 -21.14
N LYS A 168 5.63 2.49 -21.24
CA LYS A 168 5.95 1.61 -22.38
C LYS A 168 5.37 2.12 -23.70
N GLU A 169 4.16 2.67 -23.68
CA GLU A 169 3.55 3.30 -24.86
C GLU A 169 4.35 4.54 -25.29
N THR A 170 4.67 5.44 -24.35
CA THR A 170 5.52 6.62 -24.60
C THR A 170 6.89 6.22 -25.16
N PHE A 171 7.53 5.21 -24.55
CA PHE A 171 8.82 4.71 -25.00
C PHE A 171 8.76 4.15 -26.44
N ALA A 172 7.69 3.40 -26.76
CA ALA A 172 7.49 2.89 -28.12
C ALA A 172 7.32 4.03 -29.14
N PHE A 173 6.61 5.11 -28.79
CA PHE A 173 6.51 6.29 -29.65
C PHE A 173 7.85 6.99 -29.86
N ILE A 174 8.70 7.09 -28.83
CA ILE A 174 10.06 7.64 -28.97
C ILE A 174 10.89 6.78 -29.93
N GLN A 175 10.89 5.45 -29.75
CA GLN A 175 11.62 4.55 -30.66
C GLN A 175 11.11 4.64 -32.10
N GLN A 176 9.79 4.77 -32.29
CA GLN A 176 9.18 4.94 -33.60
C GLN A 176 9.58 6.29 -34.23
N LEU A 177 9.61 7.36 -33.43
CA LEU A 177 10.08 8.67 -33.89
C LEU A 177 11.53 8.59 -34.36
N ASP A 178 12.43 8.03 -33.56
CA ASP A 178 13.85 7.91 -33.88
C ASP A 178 14.08 7.11 -35.17
N GLY A 179 13.38 5.97 -35.32
CA GLY A 179 13.46 5.14 -36.51
C GLY A 179 12.96 5.84 -37.78
N ASN A 180 11.81 6.52 -37.68
CA ASN A 180 11.23 7.27 -38.79
C ASN A 180 12.10 8.47 -39.17
N MET A 181 12.59 9.23 -38.18
CA MET A 181 13.47 10.37 -38.37
C MET A 181 14.79 9.97 -39.04
N SER A 182 15.41 8.87 -38.61
CA SER A 182 16.64 8.35 -39.21
C SER A 182 16.43 7.98 -40.69
N SER A 183 15.33 7.30 -40.99
CA SER A 183 14.95 6.90 -42.35
C SER A 183 14.69 8.11 -43.24
N LEU A 184 13.87 9.07 -42.78
CA LEU A 184 13.58 10.31 -43.50
C LEU A 184 14.83 11.17 -43.69
N ARG A 185 15.72 11.27 -42.70
CA ARG A 185 16.96 12.04 -42.82
C ARG A 185 17.87 11.49 -43.92
N THR A 186 17.99 10.17 -43.98
CA THR A 186 18.76 9.45 -45.01
C THR A 186 18.15 9.65 -46.39
N TRP A 187 16.83 9.47 -46.50
CA TRP A 187 16.10 9.67 -47.75
C TRP A 187 16.17 11.13 -48.24
N LEU A 188 15.94 12.11 -47.36
CA LEU A 188 16.04 13.54 -47.68
C LEU A 188 17.44 13.89 -48.18
N ALA A 189 18.50 13.40 -47.54
CA ALA A 189 19.86 13.67 -47.99
C ALA A 189 20.12 13.10 -49.41
N ARG A 190 19.55 11.93 -49.74
CA ARG A 190 19.63 11.36 -51.08
C ARG A 190 18.85 12.19 -52.09
N ILE A 191 17.59 12.51 -51.81
CA ILE A 191 16.73 13.23 -52.77
C ILE A 191 17.21 14.67 -52.99
N GLU A 192 17.64 15.37 -51.95
CA GLU A 192 18.26 16.70 -52.05
C GLU A 192 19.52 16.67 -52.93
N SER A 193 20.33 15.61 -52.81
CA SER A 193 21.51 15.41 -53.67
C SER A 193 21.11 15.19 -55.13
N GLU A 194 20.11 14.36 -55.41
CA GLU A 194 19.62 14.14 -56.79
C GLU A 194 19.00 15.42 -57.39
N LEU A 195 18.20 16.16 -56.62
CA LEU A 195 17.57 17.41 -57.06
C LEU A 195 18.58 18.55 -57.29
N SER A 196 19.72 18.53 -56.59
CA SER A 196 20.79 19.53 -56.77
C SER A 196 21.52 19.40 -58.10
N LYS A 197 21.40 18.25 -58.78
CA LYS A 197 22.05 18.01 -60.07
C LYS A 197 21.27 18.73 -61.17
N PRO A 198 21.92 19.57 -62.00
CA PRO A 198 21.25 20.21 -63.11
C PRO A 198 20.79 19.16 -64.13
N VAL A 199 19.64 19.41 -64.76
CA VAL A 199 19.18 18.58 -65.89
C VAL A 199 20.07 18.89 -67.10
N VAL A 200 20.85 17.91 -67.53
CA VAL A 200 21.77 18.01 -68.67
C VAL A 200 21.25 17.14 -69.80
N TYR A 201 21.15 17.70 -71.00
CA TYR A 201 20.77 16.98 -72.22
C TYR A 201 22.03 16.68 -73.03
N GLU A 202 22.32 15.39 -73.25
CA GLU A 202 23.52 14.97 -74.00
C GLU A 202 23.35 15.14 -75.51
N VAL A 203 22.11 15.00 -76.00
CA VAL A 203 21.75 15.09 -77.42
C VAL A 203 20.44 15.88 -77.56
N CYS A 204 20.31 16.64 -78.65
CA CYS A 204 19.11 17.42 -78.96
C CYS A 204 18.13 16.58 -79.79
N ASP A 205 17.51 15.58 -79.17
CA ASP A 205 16.45 14.79 -79.77
C ASP A 205 15.31 14.48 -78.77
N ASP A 206 14.18 14.03 -79.30
CA ASP A 206 12.99 13.73 -78.50
C ASP A 206 13.22 12.57 -77.52
N GLN A 207 14.13 11.64 -77.82
CA GLN A 207 14.39 10.48 -76.96
C GLN A 207 15.10 10.89 -75.67
N GLU A 208 16.11 11.76 -75.76
CA GLU A 208 16.80 12.31 -74.59
C GLU A 208 15.85 13.15 -73.73
N ILE A 209 14.94 13.93 -74.35
CA ILE A 209 13.91 14.69 -73.63
C ILE A 209 12.98 13.76 -72.84
N GLN A 210 12.45 12.71 -73.48
CA GLN A 210 11.56 11.76 -72.81
C GLN A 210 12.26 11.01 -71.68
N LYS A 211 13.54 10.67 -71.85
CA LYS A 211 14.36 10.04 -70.80
C LYS A 211 14.49 10.95 -69.58
N ARG A 212 14.87 12.22 -69.76
CA ARG A 212 14.99 13.18 -68.66
C ARG A 212 13.64 13.45 -67.98
N LEU A 213 12.56 13.52 -68.74
CA LEU A 213 11.22 13.67 -68.19
C LEU A 213 10.84 12.47 -67.30
N ALA A 214 11.12 11.24 -67.75
CA ALA A 214 10.86 10.04 -66.96
C ALA A 214 11.67 10.02 -65.65
N GLU A 215 12.96 10.37 -65.70
CA GLU A 215 13.82 10.50 -64.49
C GLU A 215 13.22 11.50 -63.49
N GLN A 216 12.75 12.67 -63.96
CA GLN A 216 12.12 13.68 -63.10
C GLN A 216 10.76 13.24 -62.55
N GLN A 217 9.95 12.55 -63.35
CA GLN A 217 8.66 12.00 -62.90
C GLN A 217 8.84 10.93 -61.82
N ASP A 218 9.89 10.10 -61.92
CA ASP A 218 10.18 9.10 -60.92
C ASP A 218 10.67 9.72 -59.60
N LEU A 219 11.48 10.79 -59.66
CA LEU A 219 11.84 11.58 -58.48
C LEU A 219 10.61 12.22 -57.83
N GLN A 220 9.72 12.83 -58.62
CA GLN A 220 8.47 13.41 -58.12
C GLN A 220 7.62 12.35 -57.42
N ARG A 221 7.47 11.17 -58.02
CA ARG A 221 6.70 10.06 -57.44
C ARG A 221 7.31 9.55 -56.14
N ASP A 222 8.64 9.48 -56.05
CA ASP A 222 9.37 9.10 -54.83
C ASP A 222 9.11 10.12 -53.69
N ILE A 223 9.13 11.42 -53.99
CA ILE A 223 8.76 12.48 -53.04
C ILE A 223 7.31 12.32 -52.58
N GLU A 224 6.36 12.19 -53.51
CA GLU A 224 4.94 12.02 -53.18
C GLU A 224 4.69 10.80 -52.28
N GLN A 225 5.41 9.69 -52.50
CA GLN A 225 5.31 8.48 -51.67
C GLN A 225 5.79 8.66 -50.23
N HIS A 226 6.70 9.61 -49.96
CA HIS A 226 7.22 9.86 -48.61
C HIS A 226 6.38 10.84 -47.79
N SER A 227 5.37 11.48 -48.39
CA SER A 227 4.47 12.44 -47.72
C SER A 227 3.83 11.89 -46.45
N ALA A 228 3.24 10.69 -46.53
CA ALA A 228 2.62 10.03 -45.37
C ALA A 228 3.63 9.70 -44.25
N GLY A 229 4.89 9.40 -44.61
CA GLY A 229 5.96 9.16 -43.63
C GLY A 229 6.33 10.43 -42.86
N VAL A 230 6.35 11.58 -43.56
CA VAL A 230 6.59 12.89 -42.96
C VAL A 230 5.42 13.30 -42.05
N GLU A 231 4.18 13.12 -42.50
CA GLU A 231 2.98 13.36 -41.67
C GLU A 231 2.96 12.49 -40.41
N SER A 232 3.34 11.21 -40.52
CA SER A 232 3.46 10.30 -39.38
C SER A 232 4.44 10.82 -38.33
N VAL A 233 5.62 11.32 -38.75
CA VAL A 233 6.57 11.95 -37.84
C VAL A 233 5.99 13.17 -37.15
N PHE A 234 5.31 14.06 -37.89
CA PHE A 234 4.65 15.23 -37.28
C PHE A 234 3.61 14.83 -36.24
N SER A 235 2.80 13.81 -36.54
CA SER A 235 1.81 13.29 -35.59
C SER A 235 2.46 12.72 -34.33
N ILE A 236 3.58 11.98 -34.46
CA ILE A 236 4.27 11.42 -33.30
C ILE A 236 4.92 12.54 -32.46
N CYS A 237 5.56 13.52 -33.10
CA CYS A 237 6.11 14.69 -32.39
C CYS A 237 5.01 15.42 -31.61
N ASP A 238 3.84 15.65 -32.19
CA ASP A 238 2.73 16.31 -31.51
C ASP A 238 2.24 15.52 -30.30
N VAL A 239 2.10 14.20 -30.42
CA VAL A 239 1.73 13.31 -29.30
C VAL A 239 2.77 13.38 -28.18
N LEU A 240 4.06 13.29 -28.49
CA LEU A 240 5.14 13.31 -27.50
C LEU A 240 5.30 14.68 -26.83
N LEU A 241 5.05 15.79 -27.55
CA LEU A 241 5.07 17.14 -26.97
C LEU A 241 3.96 17.37 -25.93
N HIS A 242 2.87 16.60 -26.01
CA HIS A 242 1.79 16.63 -25.03
C HIS A 242 1.94 15.56 -23.93
N ASP A 243 2.95 14.70 -24.02
CA ASP A 243 3.24 13.69 -23.00
C ASP A 243 4.29 14.21 -22.00
N SER A 244 3.87 14.39 -20.75
CA SER A 244 4.73 14.83 -19.65
C SER A 244 5.94 13.92 -19.39
N ASP A 245 5.86 12.65 -19.80
CA ASP A 245 6.96 11.69 -19.61
C ASP A 245 7.99 11.75 -20.74
N ALA A 246 7.58 12.12 -21.95
CA ALA A 246 8.47 12.34 -23.09
C ALA A 246 9.12 13.73 -23.05
N CYS A 247 8.43 14.69 -22.45
CA CYS A 247 8.91 16.05 -22.23
C CYS A 247 9.08 16.33 -20.73
N ALA A 248 9.84 15.46 -20.05
CA ALA A 248 10.11 15.62 -18.62
C ALA A 248 10.99 16.84 -18.33
N SER A 249 11.88 17.20 -19.28
CA SER A 249 12.71 18.40 -19.26
C SER A 249 12.40 19.36 -20.41
N GLU A 250 12.68 20.65 -20.19
CA GLU A 250 12.59 21.69 -21.24
C GLU A 250 13.53 21.35 -22.42
N THR A 251 14.67 20.74 -22.13
CA THR A 251 15.65 20.30 -23.14
C THR A 251 15.14 19.19 -24.07
N GLU A 252 14.39 18.22 -23.56
CA GLU A 252 13.81 17.15 -24.38
C GLU A 252 12.70 17.69 -25.29
N CYS A 253 11.85 18.56 -24.74
CA CYS A 253 10.80 19.25 -25.50
C CYS A 253 11.40 20.12 -26.62
N ASP A 254 12.42 20.91 -26.30
CA ASP A 254 13.13 21.74 -27.27
C ASP A 254 13.79 20.90 -28.37
N SER A 255 14.38 19.76 -28.01
CA SER A 255 14.99 18.83 -28.97
C SER A 255 13.97 18.28 -29.97
N ILE A 256 12.80 17.84 -29.49
CA ILE A 256 11.71 17.36 -30.36
C ILE A 256 11.24 18.52 -31.26
N GLN A 257 10.94 19.69 -30.70
CA GLN A 257 10.49 20.85 -31.49
C GLN A 257 11.51 21.29 -32.55
N GLN A 258 12.80 21.32 -32.20
CA GLN A 258 13.86 21.69 -33.13
C GLN A 258 13.95 20.69 -34.29
N THR A 259 13.84 19.40 -33.97
CA THR A 259 13.84 18.31 -34.95
C THR A 259 12.64 18.42 -35.89
N THR A 260 11.45 18.68 -35.35
CA THR A 260 10.22 18.91 -36.13
C THR A 260 10.34 20.11 -37.06
N ARG A 261 10.83 21.26 -36.57
CA ARG A 261 11.02 22.48 -37.38
C ARG A 261 12.05 22.27 -38.48
N SER A 262 13.13 21.53 -38.19
CA SER A 262 14.14 21.21 -39.20
C SER A 262 13.57 20.33 -40.31
N LEU A 263 12.72 19.36 -39.97
CA LEU A 263 12.09 18.49 -40.94
C LEU A 263 11.10 19.25 -41.82
N ASP A 264 10.20 20.06 -41.23
CA ASP A 264 9.23 20.88 -41.97
C ASP A 264 9.92 21.82 -42.96
N ARG A 265 11.02 22.47 -42.53
CA ARG A 265 11.79 23.33 -43.43
C ARG A 265 12.40 22.55 -44.59
N ARG A 266 13.00 21.39 -44.37
CA ARG A 266 13.60 20.59 -45.45
C ARG A 266 12.55 20.03 -46.40
N TRP A 267 11.39 19.63 -45.89
CA TRP A 267 10.32 19.06 -46.69
C TRP A 267 9.62 20.07 -47.60
N ARG A 268 9.56 21.35 -47.19
CA ARG A 268 8.91 22.42 -47.97
C ARG A 268 9.81 23.05 -49.06
N ASN A 269 11.13 22.89 -48.97
CA ASN A 269 12.09 23.47 -49.93
C ASN A 269 12.40 22.46 -51.04
#